data_AF-A0A1C6U7X3-F1
#
_entry.id   AF-A0A1C6U7X3-F1
#
_cell.length_a   1.000
_cell.length_b   1.000
_cell.length_c   1.000
_cell.angle_alpha   90.00
_cell.angle_beta   90.00
_cell.angle_gamma   90.00
#
_symmetry.space_group_name_H-M   'P 1'
#
loop_
_entity.id
_entity.type
_entity.pdbx_description
1 polymer ?
#
loop_
_entity_poly.entity_id
_entity_poly.type
_entity_poly.pdbx_seq_one_letter_code
_entity_poly.pdbx_strand_id
1 'polypeptide(L)'
;MTQSAPFLLDLVQRAGMHDVVAVEPATGGVAALAGIGARRDAPAVFVKAFSDAPADDVFLAEAEGLAALRQLGGVATPDVILADRELLVLSVLRPKPRSEAFWEQFAHTLAHLHTSTIHPRFGWHRDNWLGRRPQINTWDDNGFTFFAQHRLLRWLGQPRVEAALDGEDRAALERLCHRLPDLLPDRQACLTHGDLWAQNILATPDGSPP
;
A
#
# COMPACT_ATOMS: atom_id res chain seq x y z
N MET A 1 13.27 0.96 20.33
CA MET A 1 12.00 1.72 20.15
C MET A 1 12.12 3.19 20.58
N THR A 2 13.12 3.59 21.37
CA THR A 2 13.20 4.91 22.02
C THR A 2 13.58 6.10 21.11
N GLN A 3 14.00 5.88 19.86
CA GLN A 3 14.47 6.95 18.96
C GLN A 3 13.49 7.34 17.84
N SER A 4 12.40 6.59 17.62
CA SER A 4 11.48 6.88 16.51
C SER A 4 10.63 8.12 16.73
N ALA A 5 10.17 8.38 17.96
CA ALA A 5 9.38 9.57 18.28
C ALA A 5 10.14 10.89 18.02
N PRO A 6 11.35 11.11 18.58
CA PRO A 6 12.13 12.31 18.30
C PRO A 6 12.46 12.46 16.80
N PHE A 7 12.79 11.36 16.13
CA PHE A 7 13.10 11.36 14.70
C PHE A 7 11.90 11.81 13.83
N LEU A 8 10.72 11.25 14.07
CA LEU A 8 9.51 11.60 13.34
C LEU A 8 9.06 13.04 13.62
N LEU A 9 9.20 13.50 14.87
CA LEU A 9 8.89 14.88 15.24
C LEU A 9 9.83 15.87 14.55
N ASP A 10 11.14 15.60 14.54
CA ASP A 10 12.12 16.43 13.84
C ASP A 10 11.80 16.54 12.34
N LEU A 11 11.52 15.41 11.68
CA LEU A 11 11.16 15.39 10.26
C LEU A 11 9.92 16.22 9.94
N VAL A 12 8.84 16.03 10.70
CA VAL A 12 7.59 16.76 10.44
C VAL A 12 7.76 18.27 10.67
N GLN A 13 8.60 18.66 11.64
CA GLN A 13 8.91 20.06 11.91
C GLN A 13 9.83 20.66 10.83
N ARG A 14 10.84 19.92 10.34
CA ARG A 14 11.67 20.34 9.20
C ARG A 14 10.86 20.54 7.93
N ALA A 15 9.80 19.76 7.75
CA ALA A 15 8.85 19.89 6.65
C ALA A 15 7.83 21.03 6.84
N GLY A 16 7.97 21.85 7.89
CA GLY A 16 7.18 23.05 8.12
C GLY A 16 5.91 22.86 8.96
N MET A 17 5.61 21.64 9.43
CA MET A 17 4.48 21.36 10.31
C MET A 17 4.83 21.62 11.78
N HIS A 18 5.16 22.88 12.10
CA HIS A 18 5.58 23.31 13.45
C HIS A 18 4.47 23.26 14.51
N ASP A 19 3.23 23.04 14.07
CA ASP A 19 2.06 22.82 14.93
C ASP A 19 2.00 21.40 15.49
N VAL A 20 2.75 20.44 14.93
CA VAL A 20 2.96 19.12 15.55
C VAL A 20 3.92 19.25 16.74
N VAL A 21 3.41 18.96 17.93
CA VAL A 21 4.14 19.14 19.21
C VAL A 21 4.72 17.86 19.78
N ALA A 22 4.14 16.72 19.45
CA ALA A 22 4.57 15.42 19.93
C ALA A 22 4.21 14.36 18.89
N VAL A 23 5.01 13.30 18.83
CA VAL A 23 4.71 12.10 18.04
C VAL A 23 4.75 10.88 18.95
N GLU A 24 3.64 10.15 19.01
CA GLU A 24 3.58 8.85 19.67
C GLU A 24 3.83 7.75 18.62
N PRO A 25 4.85 6.89 18.78
CA PRO A 25 5.14 5.84 17.80
C PRO A 25 3.98 4.85 17.69
N ALA A 26 3.57 4.57 16.46
CA ALA A 26 2.63 3.50 16.18
C ALA A 26 3.34 2.14 16.26
N THR A 27 2.61 1.11 16.66
CA THR A 27 3.09 -0.27 16.70
C THR A 27 2.53 -1.08 15.52
N GLY A 28 3.17 -2.20 15.18
CA GLY A 28 2.69 -3.12 14.13
C GLY A 28 3.18 -2.83 12.71
N GLY A 29 3.82 -1.67 12.47
CA GLY A 29 4.47 -1.38 11.18
C GLY A 29 5.67 -2.30 10.91
N VAL A 30 5.74 -2.85 9.69
CA VAL A 30 6.79 -3.79 9.26
C VAL A 30 7.80 -3.19 8.27
N ALA A 31 7.51 -2.01 7.72
CA ALA A 31 8.32 -1.37 6.68
C ALA A 31 8.86 0.00 7.13
N ALA A 32 7.97 0.99 7.26
CA ALA A 32 8.32 2.35 7.68
C ALA A 32 8.14 2.52 9.20
N LEU A 33 8.88 3.47 9.77
CA LEU A 33 8.54 4.03 11.06
C LEU A 33 7.25 4.83 10.90
N ALA A 34 6.37 4.73 11.90
CA ALA A 34 5.12 5.47 11.90
C ALA A 34 4.76 5.98 13.29
N GLY A 35 3.93 7.02 13.35
CA GLY A 35 3.45 7.58 14.61
C GLY A 35 2.25 8.50 14.43
N ILE A 36 1.59 8.78 15.55
CA ILE A 36 0.50 9.75 15.64
C ILE A 36 1.08 11.08 16.14
N GLY A 37 1.05 12.09 15.28
CA GLY A 37 1.46 13.45 15.59
C GLY A 37 0.31 14.25 16.21
N ALA A 38 0.46 14.68 17.47
CA ALA A 38 -0.46 15.59 18.13
C ALA A 38 -0.21 17.02 17.63
N ARG A 39 -1.27 17.71 17.18
CA ARG A 39 -1.19 19.09 16.68
C ARG A 39 -1.82 20.07 17.67
N ARG A 40 -1.27 21.28 17.75
CA ARG A 40 -1.93 22.40 18.45
C ARG A 40 -3.16 22.83 17.67
N ASP A 41 -4.31 22.86 18.33
CA ASP A 41 -5.58 23.38 17.80
C ASP A 41 -6.04 22.76 16.46
N ALA A 42 -5.58 21.55 16.15
CA ALA A 42 -5.94 20.82 14.93
C ALA A 42 -6.02 19.30 15.18
N PRO A 43 -6.73 18.54 14.33
CA PRO A 43 -6.77 17.09 14.44
C PRO A 43 -5.38 16.45 14.33
N ALA A 44 -5.18 15.36 15.05
CA ALA A 44 -3.94 14.59 14.98
C ALA A 44 -3.70 14.04 13.56
N VAL A 45 -2.43 13.76 13.26
CA VAL A 45 -1.97 13.26 11.95
C VAL A 45 -1.22 11.95 12.08
N PHE A 46 -1.25 11.11 11.05
CA PHE A 46 -0.43 9.91 10.97
C PHE A 46 0.81 10.20 10.14
N VAL A 47 1.99 10.05 10.74
CA VAL A 47 3.28 10.37 10.12
C VAL A 47 4.00 9.05 9.81
N LYS A 48 4.52 8.91 8.59
CA LYS A 48 5.37 7.80 8.16
C LYS A 48 6.71 8.34 7.70
N ALA A 49 7.78 7.64 8.04
CA ALA A 49 9.11 7.91 7.52
C ALA A 49 9.94 6.62 7.47
N PHE A 50 10.95 6.58 6.61
CA PHE A 50 11.98 5.54 6.68
C PHE A 50 13.22 6.10 7.35
N SER A 51 13.83 5.32 8.24
CA SER A 51 15.19 5.64 8.71
C SER A 51 16.23 5.43 7.60
N ASP A 52 15.95 4.51 6.70
CA ASP A 52 16.73 4.21 5.49
C ASP A 52 15.72 3.90 4.37
N ALA A 53 15.47 4.90 3.51
CA ALA A 53 14.46 4.83 2.47
C ALA A 53 14.93 3.94 1.31
N PRO A 54 14.09 3.04 0.78
CA PRO A 54 14.49 2.19 -0.35
C PRO A 54 14.60 2.97 -1.67
N ALA A 55 13.95 4.13 -1.77
CA ALA A 55 14.13 5.14 -2.82
C ALA A 55 13.51 6.49 -2.40
N ASP A 56 13.82 7.53 -3.16
CA ASP A 56 13.34 8.91 -2.96
C ASP A 56 11.84 9.09 -3.21
N ASP A 57 11.18 8.20 -3.96
CA ASP A 57 9.82 8.41 -4.46
C ASP A 57 8.75 7.55 -3.75
N VAL A 58 9.12 6.79 -2.73
CA VAL A 58 8.25 5.79 -2.08
C VAL A 58 6.96 6.43 -1.55
N PHE A 59 7.08 7.55 -0.84
CA PHE A 59 5.92 8.25 -0.28
C PHE A 59 5.15 9.03 -1.34
N LEU A 60 5.80 9.48 -2.41
CA LEU A 60 5.14 10.09 -3.56
C LEU A 60 4.33 9.07 -4.36
N ALA A 61 4.82 7.82 -4.45
CA ALA A 61 4.10 6.71 -5.06
C ALA A 61 2.90 6.28 -4.21
N GLU A 62 3.05 6.23 -2.88
CA GLU A 62 1.93 5.94 -1.99
C GLU A 62 0.85 7.04 -2.03
N ALA A 63 1.24 8.31 -2.00
CA ALA A 63 0.31 9.42 -2.12
C ALA A 63 -0.48 9.40 -3.45
N GLU A 64 0.17 9.06 -4.57
CA GLU A 64 -0.52 8.87 -5.85
C GLU A 64 -1.49 7.70 -5.81
N GLY A 65 -1.09 6.56 -5.20
CA GLY A 65 -1.97 5.41 -5.06
C GLY A 65 -3.24 5.73 -4.25
N LEU A 66 -3.09 6.47 -3.15
CA LEU A 66 -4.22 6.94 -2.34
C LEU A 66 -5.14 7.88 -3.12
N ALA A 67 -4.57 8.76 -3.95
CA ALA A 67 -5.34 9.65 -4.81
C ALA A 67 -6.09 8.86 -5.90
N ALA A 68 -5.42 7.88 -6.53
CA ALA A 68 -6.02 7.04 -7.57
C ALA A 68 -7.19 6.20 -7.04
N LEU A 69 -7.03 5.55 -5.87
CA LEU A 69 -8.10 4.79 -5.22
C LEU A 69 -9.32 5.67 -4.93
N ARG A 70 -9.10 6.91 -4.48
CA ARG A 70 -10.17 7.86 -4.20
C ARG A 70 -10.86 8.37 -5.47
N GLN A 71 -10.08 8.86 -6.43
CA GLN A 71 -10.60 9.56 -7.60
C GLN A 71 -11.19 8.60 -8.64
N LEU A 72 -10.55 7.46 -8.86
CA LEU A 72 -10.98 6.48 -9.86
C LEU A 72 -11.90 5.43 -9.26
N GLY A 73 -11.57 4.97 -8.04
CA GLY A 73 -12.25 3.85 -7.38
C GLY A 73 -13.41 4.23 -6.48
N GLY A 74 -13.57 5.51 -6.15
CA GLY A 74 -14.60 5.97 -5.20
C GLY A 74 -14.39 5.47 -3.77
N VAL A 75 -13.17 5.00 -3.44
CA VAL A 75 -12.82 4.48 -2.11
C VAL A 75 -12.37 5.64 -1.24
N ALA A 76 -12.90 5.75 -0.02
CA ALA A 76 -12.39 6.67 0.96
C ALA A 76 -10.98 6.23 1.41
N THR A 77 -10.02 7.12 1.22
CA THR A 77 -8.64 6.96 1.66
C THR A 77 -8.33 7.96 2.77
N PRO A 78 -7.24 7.82 3.55
CA PRO A 78 -6.76 8.94 4.35
C PRO A 78 -6.41 10.13 3.45
N ASP A 79 -6.62 11.35 3.95
CA ASP A 79 -6.20 12.56 3.25
C ASP A 79 -4.68 12.69 3.30
N VAL A 80 -4.07 12.98 2.15
CA VAL A 80 -2.66 13.32 2.07
C VAL A 80 -2.49 14.78 2.47
N ILE A 81 -1.94 15.02 3.66
CA ILE A 81 -1.68 16.37 4.18
C ILE A 81 -0.35 16.89 3.66
N LEU A 82 0.66 16.02 3.64
CA LEU A 82 1.99 16.29 3.10
C LEU A 82 2.58 15.00 2.57
N ALA A 83 3.20 15.05 1.40
CA ALA A 83 4.00 13.95 0.85
C ALA A 83 5.25 14.52 0.20
N ASP A 84 6.42 14.07 0.65
CA ASP A 84 7.70 14.40 0.03
C ASP A 84 8.62 13.15 -0.01
N ARG A 85 9.93 13.37 -0.16
CA ARG A 85 10.90 12.27 -0.23
C ARG A 85 11.23 11.64 1.12
N GLU A 86 11.13 12.40 2.21
CA GLU A 86 11.52 11.96 3.55
C GLU A 86 10.34 11.41 4.36
N LEU A 87 9.12 11.95 4.16
CA LEU A 87 7.94 11.56 4.93
C LEU A 87 6.61 11.62 4.17
N LEU A 88 5.63 10.91 4.73
CA LEU A 88 4.21 11.00 4.37
C LEU A 88 3.40 11.34 5.62
N VAL A 89 2.58 12.40 5.54
CA VAL A 89 1.66 12.82 6.59
C VAL A 89 0.23 12.69 6.09
N LEU A 90 -0.56 11.92 6.83
CA LEU A 90 -1.92 11.55 6.50
C LEU A 90 -2.91 11.99 7.58
N SER A 91 -4.19 12.14 7.22
CA SER A 91 -5.25 12.19 8.23
C SER A 91 -5.37 10.85 8.97
N VAL A 92 -5.73 10.90 10.25
CA VAL A 92 -5.86 9.70 11.08
C VAL A 92 -7.22 9.03 10.83
N LEU A 93 -7.18 7.76 10.43
CA LEU A 93 -8.36 6.89 10.37
C LEU A 93 -8.61 6.19 11.72
N ARG A 94 -9.81 5.64 11.88
CA ARG A 94 -10.23 4.97 13.13
C ARG A 94 -10.04 3.45 13.03
N PRO A 95 -9.82 2.75 14.15
CA PRO A 95 -9.95 1.30 14.18
C PRO A 95 -11.33 0.87 13.66
N LYS A 96 -11.36 -0.13 12.79
CA LYS A 96 -12.64 -0.68 12.31
C LYS A 96 -13.44 -1.31 13.45
N PRO A 97 -14.78 -1.18 13.45
CA PRO A 97 -15.63 -1.87 14.40
C PRO A 97 -15.56 -3.39 14.18
N ARG A 98 -15.82 -4.17 15.24
CA ARG A 98 -16.08 -5.61 15.13
C ARG A 98 -17.54 -5.82 14.72
N SER A 99 -17.83 -5.61 13.44
CA SER A 99 -19.20 -5.63 12.89
C SER A 99 -19.25 -6.34 11.55
N GLU A 100 -20.19 -7.26 11.38
CA GLU A 100 -20.46 -7.91 10.09
C GLU A 100 -20.96 -6.91 9.05
N ALA A 101 -21.81 -5.96 9.45
CA ALA A 101 -22.32 -4.91 8.58
C ALA A 101 -21.20 -4.04 7.98
N PHE A 102 -20.11 -3.80 8.74
CA PHE A 102 -18.93 -3.11 8.24
C PHE A 102 -18.27 -3.92 7.11
N TRP A 103 -18.15 -5.24 7.27
CA TRP A 103 -17.54 -6.09 6.25
C TRP A 103 -18.41 -6.24 5.00
N GLU A 104 -19.72 -6.29 5.15
CA GLU A 104 -20.66 -6.29 4.03
C GLU A 104 -20.55 -4.99 3.21
N GLN A 105 -20.59 -3.84 3.88
CA GLN A 105 -20.40 -2.54 3.23
C GLN A 105 -19.03 -2.44 2.54
N PHE A 106 -17.96 -2.90 3.22
CA PHE A 106 -16.62 -2.93 2.65
C PHE A 106 -16.53 -3.81 1.39
N ALA A 107 -17.18 -4.97 1.41
CA ALA A 107 -17.24 -5.85 0.25
C ALA A 107 -17.94 -5.18 -0.94
N HIS A 108 -19.00 -4.39 -0.70
CA HIS A 108 -19.63 -3.59 -1.74
C HIS A 108 -18.71 -2.50 -2.29
N THR A 109 -17.98 -1.78 -1.44
CA THR A 109 -16.98 -0.79 -1.90
C THR A 109 -15.90 -1.45 -2.75
N LEU A 110 -15.38 -2.61 -2.33
CA LEU A 110 -14.34 -3.33 -3.06
C LEU A 110 -14.86 -3.87 -4.40
N ALA A 111 -16.09 -4.40 -4.43
CA ALA A 111 -16.72 -4.82 -5.66
C ALA A 111 -16.94 -3.64 -6.62
N HIS A 112 -17.36 -2.48 -6.10
CA HIS A 112 -17.48 -1.26 -6.89
C HIS A 112 -16.12 -0.84 -7.49
N LEU A 113 -15.07 -0.74 -6.67
CA LEU A 113 -13.70 -0.44 -7.13
C LEU A 113 -13.31 -1.32 -8.31
N HIS A 114 -13.41 -2.64 -8.17
CA HIS A 114 -12.96 -3.58 -9.20
C HIS A 114 -13.82 -3.52 -10.47
N THR A 115 -15.12 -3.29 -10.35
CA THR A 115 -16.05 -3.31 -11.49
C THR A 115 -16.16 -1.96 -12.21
N SER A 116 -15.82 -0.85 -11.57
CA SER A 116 -15.87 0.49 -12.16
C SER A 116 -14.56 0.95 -12.80
N THR A 117 -13.43 0.29 -12.49
CA THR A 117 -12.08 0.71 -12.92
C THR A 117 -11.43 -0.24 -13.94
N ILE A 118 -12.25 -0.88 -14.77
CA ILE A 118 -11.80 -1.85 -15.77
C ILE A 118 -10.86 -1.20 -16.80
N HIS A 119 -9.76 -1.88 -17.12
CA HIS A 119 -8.74 -1.42 -18.06
C HIS A 119 -8.31 -2.55 -19.02
N PRO A 120 -7.99 -2.25 -20.30
CA PRO A 120 -7.60 -3.28 -21.28
C PRO A 120 -6.19 -3.87 -21.06
N ARG A 121 -5.37 -3.23 -20.24
CA ARG A 121 -3.96 -3.63 -19.98
C ARG A 121 -3.71 -3.77 -18.49
N PHE A 122 -2.78 -4.64 -18.11
CA PHE A 122 -2.34 -4.87 -16.73
C PHE A 122 -1.08 -4.09 -16.45
N GLY A 123 -1.03 -3.40 -15.31
CA GLY A 123 0.10 -2.56 -14.95
C GLY A 123 -0.33 -1.22 -14.37
N TRP A 124 0.60 -0.27 -14.41
CA TRP A 124 0.44 1.11 -13.96
C TRP A 124 1.39 2.00 -14.77
N HIS A 125 1.18 3.31 -14.81
CA HIS A 125 2.06 4.20 -15.59
C HIS A 125 3.48 4.33 -15.01
N ARG A 126 3.71 3.83 -13.79
CA ARG A 126 5.02 3.74 -13.16
C ARG A 126 5.11 2.60 -12.16
N ASP A 127 6.34 2.18 -11.89
CA ASP A 127 6.65 1.26 -10.80
C ASP A 127 6.33 1.89 -9.45
N ASN A 128 6.02 1.06 -8.46
CA ASN A 128 5.73 1.48 -7.09
C ASN A 128 6.29 0.48 -6.08
N TRP A 129 5.74 0.43 -4.87
CA TRP A 129 6.38 -0.23 -3.73
C TRP A 129 5.40 -1.10 -2.94
N LEU A 130 5.80 -2.36 -2.72
CA LEU A 130 5.18 -3.26 -1.74
C LEU A 130 6.05 -3.27 -0.49
N GLY A 131 5.71 -2.42 0.47
CA GLY A 131 6.57 -2.14 1.62
C GLY A 131 7.91 -1.56 1.17
N ARG A 132 8.99 -2.34 1.28
CA ARG A 132 10.36 -1.95 0.84
C ARG A 132 10.76 -2.54 -0.51
N ARG A 133 9.85 -3.23 -1.20
CA ARG A 133 10.17 -3.99 -2.40
C ARG A 133 9.61 -3.29 -3.62
N PRO A 134 10.42 -3.03 -4.67
CA PRO A 134 9.90 -2.45 -5.90
C PRO A 134 8.91 -3.41 -6.55
N GLN A 135 7.83 -2.85 -7.06
CA GLN A 135 6.81 -3.50 -7.85
C GLN A 135 6.89 -2.97 -9.28
N ILE A 136 7.26 -3.87 -10.18
CA ILE A 136 7.32 -3.57 -11.62
C ILE A 136 5.89 -3.54 -12.15
N ASN A 137 5.54 -2.47 -12.83
CA ASN A 137 4.18 -2.19 -13.31
C ASN A 137 4.13 -1.88 -14.81
N THR A 138 5.20 -2.14 -15.55
CA THR A 138 5.20 -2.07 -17.02
C THR A 138 3.93 -2.71 -17.59
N TRP A 139 3.27 -1.98 -18.48
CA TRP A 139 2.01 -2.41 -19.06
C TRP A 139 2.16 -3.68 -19.93
N ASP A 140 1.26 -4.62 -19.73
CA ASP A 140 1.12 -5.86 -20.51
C ASP A 140 -0.35 -6.04 -20.94
N ASP A 141 -0.56 -6.62 -22.11
CA ASP A 141 -1.90 -6.90 -22.64
C ASP A 141 -2.41 -8.28 -22.18
N ASN A 142 -1.56 -9.09 -21.56
CA ASN A 142 -1.86 -10.43 -21.05
C ASN A 142 -1.69 -10.49 -19.53
N GLY A 143 -2.81 -10.68 -18.82
CA GLY A 143 -2.83 -10.73 -17.36
C GLY A 143 -2.07 -11.90 -16.76
N PHE A 144 -2.04 -13.04 -17.44
CA PHE A 144 -1.27 -14.21 -17.00
C PHE A 144 0.23 -13.94 -17.12
N THR A 145 0.69 -13.35 -18.23
CA THR A 145 2.09 -12.94 -18.40
C THR A 145 2.50 -11.92 -17.36
N PHE A 146 1.69 -10.86 -17.16
CA PHE A 146 1.92 -9.84 -16.16
C PHE A 146 2.08 -10.42 -14.76
N PHE A 147 1.12 -11.27 -14.34
CA PHE A 147 1.14 -11.86 -13.01
C PHE A 147 2.33 -12.82 -12.83
N ALA A 148 2.58 -13.70 -13.80
CA ALA A 148 3.72 -14.61 -13.78
C ALA A 148 5.06 -13.84 -13.64
N GLN A 149 5.31 -12.88 -14.52
CA GLN A 149 6.61 -12.20 -14.58
C GLN A 149 6.77 -11.18 -13.44
N HIS A 150 5.79 -10.31 -13.24
CA HIS A 150 5.93 -9.15 -12.38
C HIS A 150 5.35 -9.33 -10.97
N ARG A 151 4.71 -10.47 -10.65
CA ARG A 151 4.23 -10.77 -9.29
C ARG A 151 4.82 -12.04 -8.71
N LEU A 152 5.01 -13.11 -9.49
CA LEU A 152 5.55 -14.38 -9.01
C LEU A 152 7.06 -14.52 -9.25
N LEU A 153 7.47 -14.64 -10.52
CA LEU A 153 8.85 -15.00 -10.89
C LEU A 153 9.87 -13.92 -10.50
N ARG A 154 9.46 -12.65 -10.40
CA ARG A 154 10.32 -11.55 -9.88
C ARG A 154 10.95 -11.82 -8.51
N TRP A 155 10.39 -12.75 -7.72
CA TRP A 155 10.93 -13.09 -6.40
C TRP A 155 12.06 -14.12 -6.45
N LEU A 156 12.23 -14.88 -7.54
CA LEU A 156 13.18 -16.00 -7.60
C LEU A 156 14.64 -15.59 -7.44
N GLY A 157 15.01 -14.35 -7.79
CA GLY A 157 16.36 -13.81 -7.57
C GLY A 157 16.56 -13.11 -6.21
N GLN A 158 15.61 -13.22 -5.28
CA GLN A 158 15.73 -12.58 -3.96
C GLN A 158 16.42 -13.53 -2.98
N PRO A 159 17.44 -13.09 -2.22
CA PRO A 159 18.26 -14.00 -1.40
C PRO A 159 17.48 -14.90 -0.45
N ARG A 160 16.39 -14.40 0.15
CA ARG A 160 15.53 -15.20 1.04
C ARG A 160 14.75 -16.28 0.31
N VAL A 161 14.33 -16.02 -0.92
CA VAL A 161 13.64 -16.99 -1.76
C VAL A 161 14.65 -18.00 -2.28
N GLU A 162 15.85 -17.55 -2.65
CA GLU A 162 16.90 -18.45 -3.10
C GLU A 162 17.36 -19.43 -2.02
N ALA A 163 17.39 -18.99 -0.77
CA ALA A 163 17.69 -19.83 0.38
C ALA A 163 16.53 -20.77 0.77
N ALA A 164 15.29 -20.44 0.39
CA ALA A 164 14.10 -21.18 0.78
C ALA A 164 13.64 -22.19 -0.28
N LEU A 165 13.88 -21.92 -1.56
CA LEU A 165 13.40 -22.73 -2.69
C LEU A 165 14.58 -23.38 -3.42
N ASP A 166 14.53 -24.70 -3.49
CA ASP A 166 15.50 -25.48 -4.25
C ASP A 166 15.20 -25.46 -5.77
N GLY A 167 15.95 -26.26 -6.55
CA GLY A 167 15.75 -26.33 -8.00
C GLY A 167 14.39 -26.90 -8.41
N GLU A 168 13.86 -27.85 -7.63
CA GLU A 168 12.55 -28.48 -7.92
C GLU A 168 11.41 -27.51 -7.64
N ASP A 169 11.48 -26.79 -6.50
CA ASP A 169 10.52 -25.75 -6.13
C ASP A 169 10.44 -24.63 -7.17
N ARG A 170 11.60 -24.16 -7.66
CA ARG A 170 11.68 -23.12 -8.69
C ARG A 170 11.06 -23.60 -10.01
N ALA A 171 11.42 -24.81 -10.44
CA ALA A 171 10.84 -25.41 -11.63
C ALA A 171 9.32 -25.63 -11.47
N ALA A 172 8.84 -25.94 -10.26
CA ALA A 172 7.42 -26.05 -9.97
C ALA A 172 6.71 -24.69 -10.09
N LEU A 173 7.30 -23.61 -9.58
CA LEU A 173 6.76 -22.25 -9.72
C LEU A 173 6.70 -21.80 -11.18
N GLU A 174 7.74 -22.11 -11.97
CA GLU A 174 7.76 -21.82 -13.41
C GLU A 174 6.67 -22.60 -14.17
N ARG A 175 6.50 -23.90 -13.85
CA ARG A 175 5.40 -24.71 -14.39
C ARG A 175 4.03 -24.16 -14.01
N LEU A 176 3.85 -23.70 -12.76
CA LEU A 176 2.62 -23.04 -12.33
C LEU A 176 2.36 -21.78 -13.16
N CYS A 177 3.37 -20.93 -13.34
CA CYS A 177 3.26 -19.71 -14.14
C CYS A 177 2.86 -20.01 -15.60
N HIS A 178 3.45 -21.04 -16.21
CA HIS A 178 3.11 -21.46 -17.57
C HIS A 178 1.66 -21.95 -17.70
N ARG A 179 1.12 -22.57 -16.64
CA ARG A 179 -0.23 -23.14 -16.62
C ARG A 179 -1.32 -22.16 -16.17
N LEU A 180 -1.00 -20.91 -15.83
CA LEU A 180 -2.01 -19.94 -15.40
C LEU A 180 -3.21 -19.82 -16.35
N PRO A 181 -3.05 -19.81 -17.70
CA PRO A 181 -4.17 -19.76 -18.63
C PRO A 181 -5.10 -20.99 -18.56
N ASP A 182 -4.57 -22.16 -18.16
CA ASP A 182 -5.35 -23.39 -18.01
C ASP A 182 -6.03 -23.48 -16.63
N LEU A 183 -5.49 -22.76 -15.63
CA LEU A 183 -5.89 -22.87 -14.23
C LEU A 183 -6.86 -21.78 -13.78
N LEU A 184 -6.84 -20.62 -14.43
CA LEU A 184 -7.59 -19.44 -14.02
C LEU A 184 -8.42 -18.88 -15.19
N PRO A 185 -9.61 -18.32 -14.92
CA PRO A 185 -10.39 -17.66 -15.96
C PRO A 185 -9.70 -16.38 -16.41
N ASP A 186 -9.85 -16.05 -17.69
CA ASP A 186 -9.44 -14.74 -18.20
C ASP A 186 -10.32 -13.63 -17.60
N ARG A 187 -9.69 -12.50 -17.28
CA ARG A 187 -10.30 -11.35 -16.61
C ARG A 187 -9.68 -10.08 -17.14
N GLN A 188 -10.44 -8.98 -17.15
CA GLN A 188 -9.88 -7.67 -17.45
C GLN A 188 -9.11 -7.13 -16.23
N ALA A 189 -8.15 -6.25 -16.48
CA ALA A 189 -7.48 -5.54 -15.40
C ALA A 189 -8.46 -4.59 -14.70
N CYS A 190 -8.26 -4.37 -13.41
CA CYS A 190 -8.95 -3.36 -12.64
C CYS A 190 -7.98 -2.71 -11.64
N LEU A 191 -8.34 -1.53 -11.13
CA LEU A 191 -7.58 -0.90 -10.06
C LEU A 191 -7.71 -1.75 -8.79
N THR A 192 -6.58 -2.04 -8.14
CA THR A 192 -6.54 -2.77 -6.87
C THR A 192 -5.79 -1.95 -5.85
N HIS A 193 -6.05 -2.18 -4.56
CA HIS A 193 -5.23 -1.61 -3.48
C HIS A 193 -3.79 -2.18 -3.52
N GLY A 194 -3.60 -3.42 -3.95
CA GLY A 194 -2.27 -4.05 -4.11
C GLY A 194 -1.63 -4.64 -2.82
N ASP A 195 -2.17 -4.35 -1.64
CA ASP A 195 -1.75 -4.90 -0.34
C ASP A 195 -2.92 -4.96 0.64
N LEU A 196 -4.04 -5.55 0.22
CA LEU A 196 -5.29 -5.50 0.99
C LEU A 196 -5.42 -6.68 1.96
N TRP A 197 -5.01 -6.46 3.21
CA TRP A 197 -5.18 -7.43 4.30
C TRP A 197 -5.73 -6.74 5.54
N ALA A 198 -6.11 -7.52 6.56
CA ALA A 198 -6.91 -7.04 7.69
C ALA A 198 -6.31 -5.83 8.45
N GLN A 199 -4.99 -5.63 8.44
CA GLN A 199 -4.34 -4.48 9.12
C GLN A 199 -4.28 -3.22 8.26
N ASN A 200 -4.50 -3.33 6.95
CA ASN A 200 -4.62 -2.18 6.05
C ASN A 200 -6.09 -1.71 5.89
N ILE A 201 -7.00 -2.26 6.70
CA ILE A 201 -8.43 -1.89 6.70
C ILE A 201 -8.76 -1.19 8.03
N LEU A 202 -9.00 0.12 7.92
CA LEU A 202 -9.43 1.03 8.98
C LEU A 202 -10.76 1.67 8.59
N ALA A 203 -11.51 2.15 9.57
CA ALA A 203 -12.74 2.88 9.32
C ALA A 203 -12.45 4.37 9.07
N THR A 204 -13.30 4.98 8.25
CA THR A 204 -13.39 6.44 8.11
C THR A 204 -13.77 7.09 9.45
N PRO A 205 -13.65 8.42 9.59
CA PRO A 205 -13.96 9.11 10.85
C PRO A 205 -15.38 8.91 11.39
N ASP A 206 -16.36 8.62 10.53
CA ASP A 206 -17.75 8.30 10.87
C ASP A 206 -17.99 6.81 11.17
N GLY A 207 -16.97 5.96 11.05
CA GLY A 207 -17.05 4.53 11.35
C GLY A 207 -17.44 3.64 10.15
N SER A 208 -17.64 4.24 8.98
CA SER A 208 -17.89 3.54 7.72
C SER A 208 -16.62 2.87 7.17
N PRO A 209 -16.74 1.88 6.28
CA PRO A 209 -15.60 1.38 5.54
C PRO A 209 -14.96 2.43 4.64
N PRO A 210 -13.65 2.29 4.36
CA PRO A 210 -13.00 3.03 3.30
C PRO A 210 -13.58 2.61 1.95
#